data_AF-A0A357D370-F1
#
_entry.id   AF-A0A357D370-F1
#
_cell.length_a   1.000
_cell.length_b   1.000
_cell.length_c   1.000
_cell.angle_alpha   90.00
_cell.angle_beta   90.00
_cell.angle_gamma   90.00
#
_symmetry.space_group_name_H-M   'P 1'
#
loop_
_entity.id
_entity.type
_entity.pdbx_description
1 polymer ?
#
loop_
_entity_poly.entity_id
_entity_poly.type
_entity_poly.pdbx_seq_one_letter_code
_entity_poly.pdbx_strand_id
1 'polypeptide(L)'
;GKKYALTLSGAANIRGLVPKESYSSGNRQAAEKAWEPLARNMGLTVQEAAERVLEFAAAKNGQVVSGFIQEYGLDIQHVTFVGGGGGAASVVPHLAKTFNATYKIAKNAEVISPIGVALAMVRDMVERSIQNPTENDLLDIRREAIRKAVESGANIETVEVKIEVDTQHQKVRAIATGSTELRTKEMKSAPKTDDELLEIVAKNLGVEKGKLQMTADNGQMVAVCCEGVRKKFFVFREKICSVRLVDREGVIRLQRRNGEVAQCKPSNWRSVVRRLLDDHTIYGDGGAEIPNIYVALGSRIIDLGGMQSHTQIYSLCETELTGVQEDEDLIIVCTKTTENER
;
A
#
# COMPACT_ATOMS: atom_id res chain seq x y z
N GLY A 1 28.52 2.05 -45.95
CA GLY A 1 27.29 1.46 -45.34
C GLY A 1 26.82 2.35 -44.20
N LYS A 2 25.53 2.27 -43.84
CA LYS A 2 24.98 2.95 -42.64
C LYS A 2 25.37 2.16 -41.39
N LYS A 3 25.68 2.84 -40.29
CA LYS A 3 25.98 2.23 -38.98
C LYS A 3 24.71 2.17 -38.15
N TYR A 4 24.47 1.05 -37.48
CA TYR A 4 23.33 0.84 -36.60
C TYR A 4 23.81 0.44 -35.21
N ALA A 5 23.10 0.87 -34.17
CA ALA A 5 23.34 0.44 -32.80
C ALA A 5 22.29 -0.61 -32.41
N LEU A 6 22.74 -1.74 -31.86
CA LEU A 6 21.85 -2.76 -31.32
C LEU A 6 21.38 -2.29 -29.94
N THR A 7 20.08 -2.40 -29.68
CA THR A 7 19.46 -1.92 -28.44
C THR A 7 18.67 -3.02 -27.77
N LEU A 8 18.49 -2.90 -26.46
CA LEU A 8 17.67 -3.83 -25.68
C LEU A 8 16.21 -3.85 -26.18
N SER A 9 15.66 -2.71 -26.58
CA SER A 9 14.34 -2.66 -27.22
C SER A 9 14.30 -3.40 -28.55
N GLY A 10 15.37 -3.36 -29.35
CA GLY A 10 15.51 -4.18 -30.55
C GLY A 10 15.45 -5.68 -30.22
N ALA A 11 16.19 -6.13 -29.20
CA ALA A 11 16.16 -7.50 -28.72
C ALA A 11 14.73 -7.92 -28.29
N ALA A 12 14.07 -7.10 -27.49
CA ALA A 12 12.71 -7.36 -27.00
C ALA A 12 11.69 -7.45 -28.14
N ASN A 13 11.80 -6.60 -29.17
CA ASN A 13 10.95 -6.65 -30.37
C ASN A 13 11.21 -7.91 -31.22
N ILE A 14 12.47 -8.33 -31.39
CA ILE A 14 12.85 -9.60 -32.06
C ILE A 14 12.18 -10.78 -31.36
N ARG A 15 12.14 -10.77 -30.03
CA ARG A 15 11.51 -11.82 -29.21
C ARG A 15 9.99 -11.69 -29.10
N GLY A 16 9.39 -10.65 -29.68
CA GLY A 16 7.94 -10.43 -29.64
C GLY A 16 7.40 -10.12 -28.25
N LEU A 17 8.23 -9.62 -27.34
CA LEU A 17 7.88 -9.34 -25.95
C LEU A 17 7.21 -7.97 -25.77
N VAL A 18 7.38 -7.07 -26.73
CA VAL A 18 6.86 -5.71 -26.69
C VAL A 18 5.45 -5.68 -27.31
N PRO A 19 4.41 -5.22 -26.59
CA PRO A 19 3.08 -5.03 -27.15
C PRO A 19 3.12 -4.01 -28.31
N LYS A 20 2.29 -4.23 -29.35
CA LYS A 20 2.28 -3.36 -30.55
C LYS A 20 2.03 -1.89 -30.24
N GLU A 21 1.15 -1.61 -29.29
CA GLU A 21 0.77 -0.25 -28.85
C GLU A 21 1.78 0.38 -27.89
N SER A 22 2.82 -0.34 -27.48
CA SER A 22 3.83 0.17 -26.55
C SER A 22 4.71 1.23 -27.19
N TYR A 23 5.11 2.24 -26.43
CA TYR A 23 6.14 3.19 -26.83
C TYR A 23 7.45 2.52 -27.28
N SER A 24 7.79 1.34 -26.73
CA SER A 24 8.99 0.59 -27.11
C SER A 24 8.82 -0.23 -28.41
N SER A 25 7.64 -0.21 -29.02
CA SER A 25 7.33 -0.98 -30.23
C SER A 25 8.13 -0.46 -31.42
N GLY A 26 8.73 -1.37 -32.17
CA GLY A 26 9.58 -1.04 -33.31
C GLY A 26 9.43 -1.99 -34.48
N ASN A 27 10.12 -1.71 -35.57
CA ASN A 27 10.11 -2.59 -36.74
C ASN A 27 10.96 -3.84 -36.47
N ARG A 28 10.29 -4.96 -36.16
CA ARG A 28 10.93 -6.26 -35.91
C ARG A 28 11.84 -6.72 -37.06
N GLN A 29 11.39 -6.63 -38.31
CA GLN A 29 12.19 -7.08 -39.46
C GLN A 29 13.47 -6.27 -39.62
N ALA A 30 13.41 -4.96 -39.37
CA ALA A 30 14.59 -4.10 -39.38
C ALA A 30 15.55 -4.45 -38.25
N ALA A 31 15.02 -4.76 -37.06
CA ALA A 31 15.84 -5.22 -35.93
C ALA A 31 16.50 -6.57 -36.24
N GLU A 32 15.76 -7.54 -36.81
CA GLU A 32 16.32 -8.85 -37.18
C GLU A 32 17.49 -8.70 -38.16
N LYS A 33 17.32 -7.92 -39.22
CA LYS A 33 18.38 -7.61 -40.20
C LYS A 33 19.60 -6.93 -39.56
N ALA A 34 19.37 -6.00 -38.64
CA ALA A 34 20.47 -5.30 -37.95
C ALA A 34 21.26 -6.23 -37.01
N TRP A 35 20.62 -7.27 -36.48
CA TRP A 35 21.22 -8.23 -35.55
C TRP A 35 21.92 -9.42 -36.21
N GLU A 36 21.61 -9.73 -37.48
CA GLU A 36 22.25 -10.81 -38.24
C GLU A 36 23.80 -10.84 -38.18
N PRO A 37 24.53 -9.70 -38.27
CA PRO A 37 25.98 -9.73 -38.19
C PRO A 37 26.48 -10.18 -36.81
N LEU A 38 25.83 -9.73 -35.73
CA LEU A 38 26.19 -10.14 -34.37
C LEU A 38 25.90 -11.63 -34.18
N ALA A 39 24.71 -12.08 -34.59
CA ALA A 39 24.28 -13.47 -34.46
C ALA A 39 25.24 -14.43 -35.19
N ARG A 40 25.58 -14.11 -36.46
CA ARG A 40 26.55 -14.88 -37.24
C ARG A 40 27.93 -14.93 -36.58
N ASN A 41 28.41 -13.80 -36.06
CA ASN A 41 29.70 -13.75 -35.37
C ASN A 41 29.74 -14.59 -34.09
N MET A 42 28.59 -14.75 -33.42
CA MET A 42 28.44 -15.58 -32.23
C MET A 42 28.13 -17.05 -32.53
N GLY A 43 27.90 -17.42 -33.79
CA GLY A 43 27.43 -18.76 -34.16
C GLY A 43 26.00 -19.07 -33.67
N LEU A 44 25.17 -18.03 -33.49
CA LEU A 44 23.80 -18.13 -32.98
C LEU A 44 22.78 -17.69 -34.05
N THR A 45 21.53 -18.07 -33.85
CA THR A 45 20.40 -17.41 -34.51
C THR A 45 20.19 -16.00 -33.97
N VAL A 46 19.53 -15.14 -34.75
CA VAL A 46 19.19 -13.77 -34.34
C VAL A 46 18.34 -13.77 -33.06
N GLN A 47 17.45 -14.75 -32.93
CA GLN A 47 16.56 -14.94 -31.79
C GLN A 47 17.33 -15.35 -30.54
N GLU A 48 18.29 -16.27 -30.64
CA GLU A 48 19.16 -16.66 -29.52
C GLU A 48 20.06 -15.51 -29.07
N ALA A 49 20.64 -14.77 -30.02
CA ALA A 49 21.43 -13.59 -29.70
C ALA A 49 20.60 -12.54 -28.95
N ALA A 50 19.36 -12.29 -29.40
CA ALA A 50 18.42 -11.40 -28.72
C ALA A 50 18.03 -11.89 -27.32
N GLU A 51 17.76 -13.19 -27.15
CA GLU A 51 17.49 -13.77 -25.82
C GLU A 51 18.69 -13.57 -24.89
N ARG A 52 19.91 -13.83 -25.35
CA ARG A 52 21.14 -13.67 -24.56
C ARG A 52 21.32 -12.25 -24.02
N VAL A 53 21.03 -11.24 -24.85
CA VAL A 53 21.11 -9.83 -24.43
C VAL A 53 20.05 -9.48 -23.39
N LEU A 54 18.84 -10.02 -23.53
CA LEU A 54 17.77 -9.86 -22.54
C LEU A 54 18.16 -10.54 -21.22
N GLU A 55 18.74 -11.74 -21.26
CA GLU A 55 19.24 -12.46 -20.07
C GLU A 55 20.29 -11.64 -19.33
N PHE A 56 21.27 -11.05 -20.04
CA PHE A 56 22.27 -10.18 -19.42
C PHE A 56 21.65 -8.95 -18.76
N ALA A 57 20.66 -8.33 -19.40
CA ALA A 57 19.94 -7.20 -18.83
C ALA A 57 19.14 -7.60 -17.58
N ALA A 58 18.45 -8.74 -17.61
CA ALA A 58 17.73 -9.26 -16.45
C ALA A 58 18.66 -9.67 -15.32
N ALA A 59 19.81 -10.29 -15.60
CA ALA A 59 20.79 -10.63 -14.57
C ALA A 59 21.32 -9.37 -13.87
N LYS A 60 21.66 -8.33 -14.64
CA LYS A 60 22.12 -7.04 -14.09
C LYS A 60 21.06 -6.39 -13.19
N ASN A 61 19.82 -6.30 -13.68
CA ASN A 61 18.73 -5.70 -12.90
C ASN A 61 18.30 -6.59 -11.73
N GLY A 62 18.42 -7.91 -11.89
CA GLY A 62 18.09 -8.90 -10.87
C GLY A 62 18.95 -8.80 -9.63
N GLN A 63 20.22 -8.40 -9.75
CA GLN A 63 21.06 -8.13 -8.58
C GLN A 63 20.50 -7.03 -7.68
N VAL A 64 19.99 -5.95 -8.28
CA VAL A 64 19.36 -4.83 -7.54
C VAL A 64 18.06 -5.29 -6.89
N VAL A 65 17.23 -6.02 -7.63
CA VAL A 65 15.95 -6.57 -7.14
C VAL A 65 16.17 -7.51 -5.97
N SER A 66 17.11 -8.44 -6.08
CA SER A 66 17.44 -9.37 -4.99
C SER A 66 17.91 -8.63 -3.74
N GLY A 67 18.64 -7.51 -3.90
CA GLY A 67 19.01 -6.63 -2.80
C GLY A 67 17.78 -6.10 -2.05
N PHE A 68 16.79 -5.57 -2.76
CA PHE A 68 15.54 -5.09 -2.15
C PHE A 68 14.70 -6.20 -1.51
N ILE A 69 14.63 -7.36 -2.16
CA ILE A 69 13.92 -8.53 -1.60
C ILE A 69 14.52 -8.90 -0.24
N GLN A 70 15.85 -8.93 -0.14
CA GLN A 70 16.55 -9.25 1.10
C GLN A 70 16.41 -8.15 2.15
N GLU A 71 16.64 -6.88 1.77
CA GLU A 71 16.60 -5.73 2.67
C GLU A 71 15.22 -5.57 3.32
N TYR A 72 14.15 -5.71 2.53
CA TYR A 72 12.78 -5.54 3.01
C TYR A 72 12.11 -6.85 3.42
N GLY A 73 12.79 -7.99 3.29
CA GLY A 73 12.23 -9.31 3.61
C GLY A 73 10.98 -9.66 2.79
N LEU A 74 10.97 -9.32 1.51
CA LEU A 74 9.82 -9.53 0.62
C LEU A 74 9.69 -11.00 0.23
N ASP A 75 8.46 -11.51 0.17
CA ASP A 75 8.17 -12.79 -0.48
C ASP A 75 7.95 -12.56 -1.97
N ILE A 76 8.87 -13.07 -2.80
CA ILE A 76 8.84 -12.93 -4.26
C ILE A 76 7.54 -13.45 -4.89
N GLN A 77 6.88 -14.44 -4.28
CA GLN A 77 5.59 -14.96 -4.77
C GLN A 77 4.47 -13.92 -4.72
N HIS A 78 4.61 -12.90 -3.86
CA HIS A 78 3.65 -11.82 -3.68
C HIS A 78 4.10 -10.49 -4.30
N VAL A 79 5.28 -10.46 -4.93
CA VAL A 79 5.81 -9.26 -5.59
C VAL A 79 5.30 -9.16 -7.03
N THR A 80 4.76 -8.00 -7.37
CA THR A 80 4.46 -7.65 -8.77
C THR A 80 5.44 -6.59 -9.27
N PHE A 81 6.11 -6.87 -10.37
CA PHE A 81 6.98 -5.90 -11.04
C PHE A 81 6.15 -4.88 -11.81
N VAL A 82 6.24 -3.61 -11.45
CA VAL A 82 5.54 -2.52 -12.15
C VAL A 82 6.51 -1.74 -13.00
N GLY A 83 6.31 -1.76 -14.32
CA GLY A 83 7.14 -1.05 -15.28
C GLY A 83 6.69 0.37 -15.52
N GLY A 84 7.58 1.32 -15.20
CA GLY A 84 7.49 2.73 -15.56
C GLY A 84 8.62 3.16 -16.50
N GLY A 85 8.39 4.20 -17.28
CA GLY A 85 9.32 4.72 -18.30
C GLY A 85 9.12 4.11 -19.69
N GLY A 86 9.61 4.81 -20.72
CA GLY A 86 9.41 4.42 -22.13
C GLY A 86 10.08 3.11 -22.55
N GLY A 87 11.03 2.59 -21.76
CA GLY A 87 11.70 1.30 -21.97
C GLY A 87 11.12 0.15 -21.16
N ALA A 88 10.07 0.38 -20.37
CA ALA A 88 9.54 -0.60 -19.42
C ALA A 88 9.15 -1.93 -20.09
N ALA A 89 8.49 -1.87 -21.24
CA ALA A 89 8.05 -3.05 -21.98
C ALA A 89 9.22 -3.90 -22.51
N SER A 90 10.42 -3.32 -22.66
CA SER A 90 11.61 -4.04 -23.10
C SER A 90 12.32 -4.80 -21.97
N VAL A 91 12.15 -4.36 -20.72
CA VAL A 91 12.93 -4.84 -19.56
C VAL A 91 12.09 -5.69 -18.62
N VAL A 92 10.95 -5.15 -18.20
CA VAL A 92 10.18 -5.66 -17.07
C VAL A 92 9.60 -7.06 -17.31
N PRO A 93 9.04 -7.39 -18.49
CA PRO A 93 8.52 -8.73 -18.73
C PRO A 93 9.59 -9.81 -18.60
N HIS A 94 10.80 -9.54 -19.09
CA HIS A 94 11.89 -10.52 -19.05
C HIS A 94 12.45 -10.66 -17.63
N LEU A 95 12.62 -9.56 -16.90
CA LEU A 95 13.01 -9.59 -15.49
C LEU A 95 12.01 -10.36 -14.63
N ALA A 96 10.72 -10.10 -14.79
CA ALA A 96 9.68 -10.81 -14.03
C ALA A 96 9.66 -12.31 -14.34
N LYS A 97 9.89 -12.70 -15.61
CA LYS A 97 10.07 -14.11 -16.00
C LYS A 97 11.24 -14.76 -15.27
N THR A 98 12.38 -14.07 -15.14
CA THR A 98 13.56 -14.59 -14.40
C THR A 98 13.25 -14.87 -12.93
N PHE A 99 12.40 -14.04 -12.30
CA PHE A 99 12.00 -14.19 -10.90
C PHE A 99 10.74 -15.04 -10.70
N ASN A 100 10.15 -15.58 -11.78
CA ASN A 100 8.85 -16.26 -11.76
C ASN A 100 7.76 -15.43 -11.04
N ALA A 101 7.73 -14.13 -11.32
CA ALA A 101 6.85 -13.17 -10.66
C ALA A 101 5.87 -12.54 -11.67
N THR A 102 4.77 -12.00 -11.16
CA THR A 102 3.82 -11.25 -11.99
C THR A 102 4.37 -9.88 -12.36
N TYR A 103 3.94 -9.35 -13.50
CA TYR A 103 4.29 -7.99 -13.90
C TYR A 103 3.10 -7.22 -14.46
N LYS A 104 3.23 -5.89 -14.47
CA LYS A 104 2.33 -4.96 -15.11
C LYS A 104 3.12 -3.79 -15.67
N ILE A 105 2.78 -3.33 -16.87
CA ILE A 105 3.26 -2.05 -17.38
C ILE A 105 2.26 -0.98 -16.97
N ALA A 106 2.74 0.12 -16.38
CA ALA A 106 1.88 1.22 -15.96
C ALA A 106 1.19 1.86 -17.18
N LYS A 107 -0.04 2.35 -16.99
CA LYS A 107 -0.68 3.19 -18.00
C LYS A 107 0.12 4.49 -18.14
N ASN A 108 0.35 4.95 -19.37
CA ASN A 108 1.19 6.12 -19.66
C ASN A 108 2.61 5.98 -19.07
N ALA A 109 3.19 4.77 -19.10
CA ALA A 109 4.48 4.48 -18.49
C ALA A 109 5.58 5.46 -18.93
N GLU A 110 5.58 5.87 -20.19
CA GLU A 110 6.53 6.81 -20.78
C GLU A 110 6.56 8.19 -20.11
N VAL A 111 5.47 8.61 -19.48
CA VAL A 111 5.33 9.88 -18.75
C VAL A 111 5.01 9.68 -17.27
N ILE A 112 5.32 8.49 -16.72
CA ILE A 112 5.01 8.16 -15.32
C ILE A 112 5.69 9.11 -14.32
N SER A 113 6.89 9.62 -14.64
CA SER A 113 7.63 10.49 -13.73
C SER A 113 6.97 11.87 -13.56
N PRO A 114 6.60 12.59 -14.64
CA PRO A 114 5.76 13.78 -14.53
C PRO A 114 4.42 13.54 -13.82
N ILE A 115 3.75 12.41 -14.11
CA ILE A 115 2.51 12.04 -13.42
C ILE A 115 2.75 11.87 -11.92
N GLY A 116 3.83 11.19 -11.54
CA GLY A 116 4.20 10.99 -10.14
C GLY A 116 4.44 12.30 -9.39
N VAL A 117 5.07 13.29 -10.03
CA VAL A 117 5.24 14.64 -9.45
C VAL A 117 3.89 15.34 -9.31
N ALA A 118 3.05 15.29 -10.34
CA ALA A 118 1.72 15.92 -10.30
C ALA A 118 0.78 15.31 -9.25
N LEU A 119 0.90 14.00 -9.01
CA LEU A 119 0.07 13.24 -8.06
C LEU A 119 0.70 13.10 -6.66
N ALA A 120 1.90 13.65 -6.46
CA ALA A 120 2.62 13.53 -5.19
C ALA A 120 1.78 14.06 -4.03
N MET A 121 1.72 13.29 -2.95
CA MET A 121 1.10 13.75 -1.70
C MET A 121 2.06 14.69 -0.99
N VAL A 122 1.50 15.75 -0.43
CA VAL A 122 2.20 16.57 0.53
C VAL A 122 2.34 15.76 1.81
N ARG A 123 3.56 15.66 2.32
CA ARG A 123 3.87 14.94 3.56
C ARG A 123 4.77 15.81 4.41
N ASP A 124 4.27 16.20 5.56
CA ASP A 124 5.02 16.95 6.56
C ASP A 124 5.10 16.20 7.88
N MET A 125 6.19 16.43 8.60
CA MET A 125 6.47 15.77 9.86
C MET A 125 6.89 16.77 10.93
N VAL A 126 6.31 16.63 12.12
CA VAL A 126 6.71 17.35 13.31
C VAL A 126 7.16 16.32 14.34
N GLU A 127 8.40 16.45 14.83
CA GLU A 127 8.94 15.63 15.91
C GLU A 127 9.29 16.51 17.10
N ARG A 128 9.00 16.03 18.31
CA ARG A 128 9.34 16.66 19.58
C ARG A 128 9.84 15.63 20.58
N SER A 129 10.77 16.05 21.42
CA SER A 129 11.21 15.28 22.58
C SER A 129 10.29 15.62 23.75
N ILE A 130 9.40 14.71 24.13
CA ILE A 130 8.41 14.92 25.19
C ILE A 130 8.43 13.69 26.10
N GLN A 131 8.79 13.90 27.36
CA GLN A 131 8.70 12.85 28.37
C GLN A 131 7.25 12.71 28.83
N ASN A 132 6.70 11.49 28.75
CA ASN A 132 5.33 11.16 29.16
C ASN A 132 4.28 12.12 28.55
N PRO A 133 4.06 12.07 27.22
CA PRO A 133 3.23 13.05 26.52
C PRO A 133 1.77 13.03 27.00
N THR A 134 1.24 14.21 27.27
CA THR A 134 -0.17 14.43 27.64
C THR A 134 -1.06 14.45 26.41
N GLU A 135 -2.38 14.36 26.59
CA GLU A 135 -3.34 14.49 25.50
C GLU A 135 -3.20 15.83 24.77
N ASN A 136 -2.94 16.93 25.50
CA ASN A 136 -2.74 18.24 24.91
C ASN A 136 -1.48 18.28 24.04
N ASP A 137 -0.39 17.64 24.48
CA ASP A 137 0.84 17.55 23.69
C ASP A 137 0.59 16.85 22.34
N LEU A 138 -0.19 15.76 22.36
CA LEU A 138 -0.56 15.02 21.14
C LEU A 138 -1.46 15.86 20.22
N LEU A 139 -2.42 16.61 20.78
CA LEU A 139 -3.29 17.49 20.00
C LEU A 139 -2.51 18.67 19.39
N ASP A 140 -1.56 19.24 20.12
CA ASP A 140 -0.79 20.39 19.66
C ASP A 140 0.20 20.00 18.56
N ILE A 141 0.93 18.90 18.72
CA ILE A 141 1.84 18.41 17.67
C ILE A 141 1.06 17.99 16.41
N ARG A 142 -0.14 17.42 16.58
CA ARG A 142 -1.05 17.11 15.47
C ARG A 142 -1.47 18.38 14.72
N ARG A 143 -1.94 19.41 15.44
CA ARG A 143 -2.34 20.70 14.83
C ARG A 143 -1.17 21.35 14.09
N GLU A 144 0.03 21.30 14.65
CA GLU A 144 1.23 21.82 13.99
C GLU A 144 1.52 21.06 12.69
N ALA A 145 1.44 19.73 12.70
CA ALA A 145 1.69 18.91 11.52
C ALA A 145 0.66 19.19 10.41
N ILE A 146 -0.62 19.33 10.75
CA ILE A 146 -1.67 19.73 9.79
C ILE A 146 -1.35 21.10 9.19
N ARG A 147 -1.03 22.08 10.04
CA ARG A 147 -0.72 23.43 9.58
C ARG A 147 0.43 23.42 8.57
N LYS A 148 1.52 22.70 8.86
CA LYS A 148 2.67 22.58 7.95
C LYS A 148 2.28 21.91 6.63
N ALA A 149 1.53 20.80 6.69
CA ALA A 149 1.07 20.14 5.46
C ALA A 149 0.22 21.08 4.60
N VAL A 150 -0.67 21.87 5.21
CA VAL A 150 -1.50 22.85 4.49
C VAL A 150 -0.65 23.99 3.92
N GLU A 151 0.31 24.52 4.68
CA GLU A 151 1.30 25.51 4.22
C GLU A 151 2.13 24.99 3.03
N SER A 152 2.43 23.69 3.02
CA SER A 152 3.11 22.97 1.93
C SER A 152 2.18 22.62 0.75
N GLY A 153 0.91 23.03 0.78
CA GLY A 153 -0.04 22.89 -0.34
C GLY A 153 -1.00 21.71 -0.27
N ALA A 154 -1.13 21.05 0.89
CA ALA A 154 -2.16 20.03 1.09
C ALA A 154 -3.55 20.66 1.19
N ASN A 155 -4.54 20.05 0.55
CA ASN A 155 -5.94 20.33 0.84
C ASN A 155 -6.27 19.76 2.24
N ILE A 156 -6.68 20.65 3.15
CA ILE A 156 -7.01 20.34 4.55
C ILE A 156 -8.02 19.20 4.70
N GLU A 157 -9.00 19.11 3.81
CA GLU A 157 -10.04 18.06 3.85
C GLU A 157 -9.48 16.66 3.59
N THR A 158 -8.31 16.59 2.96
CA THR A 158 -7.64 15.33 2.59
C THR A 158 -6.51 14.95 3.54
N VAL A 159 -6.22 15.79 4.54
CA VAL A 159 -5.10 15.54 5.45
C VAL A 159 -5.45 14.43 6.44
N GLU A 160 -4.63 13.37 6.43
CA GLU A 160 -4.61 12.31 7.43
C GLU A 160 -3.35 12.50 8.29
N VAL A 161 -3.49 12.39 9.61
CA VAL A 161 -2.35 12.50 10.54
C VAL A 161 -2.16 11.19 11.29
N LYS A 162 -0.93 10.67 11.26
CA LYS A 162 -0.49 9.58 12.11
C LYS A 162 0.38 10.13 13.24
N ILE A 163 0.07 9.77 14.48
CA ILE A 163 0.89 10.09 15.65
C ILE A 163 1.65 8.84 16.08
N GLU A 164 2.96 8.96 16.19
CA GLU A 164 3.85 7.89 16.68
C GLU A 164 4.46 8.36 18.00
N VAL A 165 4.32 7.55 19.05
CA VAL A 165 4.92 7.82 20.36
C VAL A 165 5.96 6.76 20.67
N ASP A 166 7.21 7.21 20.77
CA ASP A 166 8.36 6.38 21.13
C ASP A 166 8.73 6.67 22.59
N THR A 167 8.29 5.78 23.50
CA THR A 167 8.60 5.88 24.94
C THR A 167 10.08 5.71 25.22
N GLN A 168 10.76 4.84 24.47
CA GLN A 168 12.16 4.50 24.71
C GLN A 168 13.07 5.69 24.43
N HIS A 169 12.78 6.42 23.36
CA HIS A 169 13.53 7.61 22.96
C HIS A 169 12.88 8.93 23.42
N GLN A 170 11.75 8.87 24.14
CA GLN A 170 10.98 10.03 24.61
C GLN A 170 10.59 10.98 23.48
N LYS A 171 10.15 10.43 22.34
CA LYS A 171 9.81 11.20 21.14
C LYS A 171 8.35 11.04 20.78
N VAL A 172 7.74 12.16 20.38
CA VAL A 172 6.43 12.19 19.73
C VAL A 172 6.61 12.71 18.32
N ARG A 173 6.03 12.02 17.35
CA ARG A 173 6.07 12.40 15.94
C ARG A 173 4.67 12.42 15.37
N ALA A 174 4.27 13.55 14.79
CA ALA A 174 3.07 13.65 13.98
C ALA A 174 3.44 13.75 12.50
N ILE A 175 2.85 12.88 11.70
CA ILE A 175 3.08 12.79 10.25
C ILE A 175 1.75 13.13 9.57
N ALA A 176 1.66 14.31 8.96
CA ALA A 176 0.51 14.74 8.20
C ALA A 176 0.74 14.45 6.71
N THR A 177 -0.21 13.76 6.07
CA THR A 177 -0.17 13.46 4.64
C THR A 177 -1.49 13.90 4.00
N GLY A 178 -1.43 14.66 2.92
CA GLY A 178 -2.61 15.12 2.20
C GLY A 178 -2.35 15.26 0.70
N SER A 179 -3.42 15.31 -0.08
CA SER A 179 -3.34 15.57 -1.53
C SER A 179 -3.40 17.07 -1.84
N THR A 180 -2.81 17.47 -2.96
CA THR A 180 -2.97 18.82 -3.50
C THR A 180 -4.33 18.97 -4.20
N GLU A 181 -4.82 20.21 -4.37
CA GLU A 181 -6.11 20.47 -5.03
C GLU A 181 -6.22 19.89 -6.45
N LEU A 182 -5.11 19.92 -7.22
CA LEU A 182 -5.05 19.40 -8.60
C LEU A 182 -5.40 17.91 -8.67
N ARG A 183 -5.01 17.11 -7.66
CA ARG A 183 -5.31 15.68 -7.60
C ARG A 183 -6.79 15.39 -7.34
N THR A 184 -7.51 16.29 -6.66
CA THR A 184 -8.89 16.04 -6.22
C THR A 184 -9.89 15.97 -7.39
N LYS A 185 -9.54 16.55 -8.56
CA LYS A 185 -10.46 16.67 -9.71
C LYS A 185 -10.34 15.59 -10.79
N GLU A 186 -9.25 14.83 -10.85
CA GLU A 186 -8.95 14.01 -12.06
C GLU A 186 -9.12 12.48 -11.90
N MET A 187 -9.38 11.95 -10.70
CA MET A 187 -9.32 10.49 -10.45
C MET A 187 -10.62 9.83 -9.99
N LYS A 188 -11.80 10.25 -10.46
CA LYS A 188 -13.01 9.44 -10.19
C LYS A 188 -13.08 8.26 -11.15
N SER A 189 -12.50 7.13 -10.75
CA SER A 189 -12.86 5.84 -11.35
C SER A 189 -14.29 5.48 -10.92
N ALA A 190 -15.02 4.76 -11.78
CA ALA A 190 -16.33 4.26 -11.37
C ALA A 190 -16.17 3.37 -10.12
N PRO A 191 -17.04 3.51 -9.11
CA PRO A 191 -16.96 2.69 -7.91
C PRO A 191 -17.14 1.22 -8.26
N LYS A 192 -16.30 0.38 -7.67
CA LYS A 192 -16.34 -1.06 -7.82
C LYS A 192 -17.53 -1.63 -7.07
N THR A 193 -18.06 -2.70 -7.65
CA THR A 193 -19.07 -3.53 -6.99
C THR A 193 -18.47 -4.31 -5.82
N ASP A 194 -19.30 -4.67 -4.86
CA ASP A 194 -18.91 -5.51 -3.72
C ASP A 194 -18.24 -6.83 -4.16
N ASP A 195 -18.75 -7.40 -5.26
CA ASP A 195 -18.23 -8.62 -5.86
C ASP A 195 -16.78 -8.46 -6.34
N GLU A 196 -16.45 -7.34 -7.00
CA GLU A 196 -15.09 -6.99 -7.41
C GLU A 196 -14.18 -6.69 -6.20
N LEU A 197 -14.69 -6.00 -5.17
CA LEU A 197 -13.92 -5.71 -3.95
C LEU A 197 -13.51 -7.01 -3.24
N LEU A 198 -14.44 -7.97 -3.15
CA LEU A 198 -14.17 -9.28 -2.60
C LEU A 198 -13.13 -10.06 -3.41
N GLU A 199 -13.11 -9.96 -4.74
CA GLU A 199 -12.06 -10.58 -5.56
C GLU A 199 -10.68 -9.98 -5.30
N ILE A 200 -10.61 -8.65 -5.16
CA ILE A 200 -9.37 -7.94 -4.83
C ILE A 200 -8.84 -8.42 -3.47
N VAL A 201 -9.71 -8.51 -2.46
CA VAL A 201 -9.33 -8.99 -1.12
C VAL A 201 -8.94 -10.47 -1.14
N ALA A 202 -9.68 -11.31 -1.87
CA ALA A 202 -9.40 -12.73 -2.00
C ALA A 202 -8.00 -12.97 -2.59
N LYS A 203 -7.68 -12.24 -3.66
CA LYS A 203 -6.36 -12.27 -4.29
C LYS A 203 -5.27 -11.75 -3.36
N ASN A 204 -5.51 -10.68 -2.61
CA ASN A 204 -4.55 -10.13 -1.64
C ASN A 204 -4.24 -11.12 -0.50
N LEU A 205 -5.26 -11.82 0.00
CA LEU A 205 -5.13 -12.79 1.08
C LEU A 205 -4.69 -14.19 0.60
N GLY A 206 -4.75 -14.47 -0.69
CA GLY A 206 -4.50 -15.80 -1.24
C GLY A 206 -5.55 -16.83 -0.83
N VAL A 207 -6.80 -16.39 -0.64
CA VAL A 207 -7.93 -17.24 -0.21
C VAL A 207 -9.06 -17.23 -1.23
N GLU A 208 -9.96 -18.20 -1.11
CA GLU A 208 -11.18 -18.22 -1.90
C GLU A 208 -12.16 -17.14 -1.43
N LYS A 209 -12.83 -16.50 -2.39
CA LYS A 209 -13.83 -15.45 -2.15
C LYS A 209 -14.93 -15.87 -1.17
N GLY A 210 -15.37 -17.13 -1.22
CA GLY A 210 -16.41 -17.65 -0.32
C GLY A 210 -16.02 -17.74 1.15
N LYS A 211 -14.74 -17.53 1.50
CA LYS A 211 -14.25 -17.46 2.88
C LYS A 211 -14.22 -16.02 3.43
N LEU A 212 -14.51 -15.04 2.57
CA LEU A 212 -14.53 -13.64 2.93
C LEU A 212 -15.93 -13.21 3.32
N GLN A 213 -15.99 -12.26 4.25
CA GLN A 213 -17.22 -11.63 4.68
C GLN A 213 -17.05 -10.12 4.71
N MET A 214 -17.96 -9.39 4.04
CA MET A 214 -18.12 -7.96 4.27
C MET A 214 -18.81 -7.76 5.62
N THR A 215 -18.14 -7.09 6.54
CA THR A 215 -18.58 -6.96 7.95
C THR A 215 -19.06 -5.56 8.31
N ALA A 216 -18.63 -4.53 7.57
CA ALA A 216 -19.07 -3.15 7.74
C ALA A 216 -18.89 -2.36 6.44
N ASP A 217 -19.70 -1.31 6.30
CA ASP A 217 -19.73 -0.44 5.12
C ASP A 217 -20.19 0.97 5.53
N ASN A 218 -19.41 1.99 5.18
CA ASN A 218 -19.75 3.41 5.40
C ASN A 218 -20.06 4.17 4.10
N GLY A 219 -20.32 3.46 3.01
CA GLY A 219 -20.54 4.01 1.67
C GLY A 219 -19.25 4.25 0.89
N GLN A 220 -18.18 4.73 1.53
CA GLN A 220 -16.90 5.06 0.86
C GLN A 220 -15.84 3.97 1.03
N MET A 221 -15.91 3.20 2.11
CA MET A 221 -15.03 2.09 2.44
C MET A 221 -15.83 0.91 2.99
N VAL A 222 -15.29 -0.28 2.78
CA VAL A 222 -15.84 -1.55 3.23
C VAL A 222 -14.79 -2.28 4.07
N ALA A 223 -15.21 -2.83 5.21
CA ALA A 223 -14.42 -3.80 5.95
C ALA A 223 -14.72 -5.23 5.49
N VAL A 224 -13.70 -5.91 4.99
CA VAL A 224 -13.75 -7.32 4.62
C VAL A 224 -12.91 -8.13 5.60
N CYS A 225 -13.53 -9.15 6.19
CA CYS A 225 -12.91 -10.06 7.15
C CYS A 225 -12.73 -11.45 6.54
N CYS A 226 -11.66 -12.12 6.95
CA CYS A 226 -11.43 -13.55 6.70
C CYS A 226 -11.07 -14.22 8.02
N GLU A 227 -11.89 -15.17 8.46
CA GLU A 227 -11.54 -16.05 9.57
C GLU A 227 -10.52 -17.10 9.10
N GLY A 228 -9.49 -17.30 9.92
CA GLY A 228 -8.45 -18.30 9.71
C GLY A 228 -8.10 -18.99 11.03
N VAL A 229 -7.34 -20.08 10.93
CA VAL A 229 -6.82 -20.81 12.09
C VAL A 229 -5.32 -20.96 11.96
N ARG A 230 -4.55 -20.41 12.90
CA ARG A 230 -3.10 -20.64 13.00
C ARG A 230 -2.86 -21.77 14.00
N LYS A 231 -2.12 -22.79 13.58
CA LYS A 231 -1.64 -23.83 14.50
C LYS A 231 -0.44 -23.27 15.28
N LYS A 232 -0.54 -23.25 16.60
CA LYS A 232 0.52 -22.85 17.52
C LYS A 232 0.94 -24.08 18.31
N PHE A 233 2.13 -24.62 18.01
CA PHE A 233 2.56 -25.95 18.46
C PHE A 233 1.56 -27.07 18.09
N PHE A 234 1.96 -28.34 18.21
CA PHE A 234 1.25 -29.48 17.62
C PHE A 234 -0.24 -29.66 18.03
N VAL A 235 -0.76 -28.90 19.00
CA VAL A 235 -2.09 -29.10 19.59
C VAL A 235 -2.96 -27.82 19.68
N PHE A 236 -2.40 -26.60 19.76
CA PHE A 236 -3.21 -25.39 19.92
C PHE A 236 -3.58 -24.74 18.59
N ARG A 237 -4.85 -24.37 18.44
CA ARG A 237 -5.40 -23.66 17.28
C ARG A 237 -5.84 -22.27 17.74
N GLU A 238 -5.23 -21.23 17.19
CA GLU A 238 -5.60 -19.84 17.43
C GLU A 238 -6.47 -19.37 16.25
N LYS A 239 -7.67 -18.86 16.54
CA LYS A 239 -8.49 -18.19 15.53
C LYS A 239 -7.89 -16.82 15.23
N ILE A 240 -7.64 -16.55 13.96
CA ILE A 240 -7.13 -15.28 13.46
C ILE A 240 -8.22 -14.67 12.59
N CYS A 241 -8.60 -13.42 12.87
CA CYS A 241 -9.47 -12.65 11.99
C CYS A 241 -8.61 -11.64 11.21
N SER A 242 -8.45 -11.82 9.91
CA SER A 242 -7.76 -10.84 9.07
C SER A 242 -8.75 -9.80 8.55
N VAL A 243 -8.44 -8.53 8.75
CA VAL A 243 -9.29 -7.40 8.35
C VAL A 243 -8.64 -6.62 7.21
N ARG A 244 -9.44 -6.26 6.21
CA ARG A 244 -9.07 -5.38 5.11
C ARG A 244 -10.09 -4.25 5.02
N LEU A 245 -9.65 -3.00 5.19
CA LEU A 245 -10.47 -1.85 4.77
C LEU A 245 -10.12 -1.54 3.32
N VAL A 246 -11.13 -1.53 2.47
CA VAL A 246 -10.99 -1.30 1.03
C VAL A 246 -11.90 -0.14 0.63
N ASP A 247 -11.38 0.80 -0.12
CA ASP A 247 -12.21 1.88 -0.68
C ASP A 247 -13.01 1.40 -1.90
N ARG A 248 -13.98 2.21 -2.32
CA ARG A 248 -14.80 1.93 -3.51
C ARG A 248 -14.02 1.93 -4.82
N GLU A 249 -12.76 2.35 -4.85
CA GLU A 249 -11.90 2.23 -6.03
C GLU A 249 -11.18 0.87 -6.10
N GLY A 250 -11.23 0.09 -5.01
CA GLY A 250 -10.56 -1.20 -4.88
C GLY A 250 -9.15 -1.11 -4.30
N VAL A 251 -8.78 0.00 -3.67
CA VAL A 251 -7.52 0.14 -2.96
C VAL A 251 -7.69 -0.34 -1.53
N ILE A 252 -6.84 -1.29 -1.12
CA ILE A 252 -6.79 -1.76 0.26
C ILE A 252 -6.04 -0.72 1.11
N ARG A 253 -6.78 0.04 1.90
CA ARG A 253 -6.30 1.17 2.72
C ARG A 253 -5.79 0.73 4.09
N LEU A 254 -6.31 -0.37 4.65
CA LEU A 254 -5.85 -0.96 5.91
C LEU A 254 -5.72 -2.48 5.78
N GLN A 255 -4.62 -3.04 6.30
CA GLN A 255 -4.39 -4.48 6.38
C GLN A 255 -3.98 -4.87 7.79
N ARG A 256 -4.84 -5.59 8.48
CA ARG A 256 -4.58 -6.06 9.85
C ARG A 256 -4.87 -7.54 10.00
N ARG A 257 -4.22 -8.17 10.97
CA ARG A 257 -4.57 -9.51 11.44
C ARG A 257 -5.43 -9.32 12.70
N ASN A 258 -5.69 -10.39 13.44
CA ASN A 258 -6.36 -10.44 14.75
C ASN A 258 -7.33 -9.28 15.09
N GLY A 259 -8.19 -8.93 14.13
CA GLY A 259 -8.95 -7.70 14.18
C GLY A 259 -10.43 -7.96 14.44
N GLU A 260 -11.03 -7.14 15.29
CA GLU A 260 -12.47 -7.00 15.43
C GLU A 260 -12.94 -5.76 14.69
N VAL A 261 -14.07 -5.87 13.98
CA VAL A 261 -14.70 -4.77 13.26
C VAL A 261 -16.04 -4.46 13.92
N ALA A 262 -16.30 -3.19 14.17
CA ALA A 262 -17.60 -2.70 14.61
C ALA A 262 -18.07 -1.55 13.72
N GLN A 263 -19.36 -1.52 13.40
CA GLN A 263 -19.99 -0.40 12.71
C GLN A 263 -20.88 0.35 13.70
N CYS A 264 -20.84 1.68 13.69
CA CYS A 264 -21.70 2.50 14.54
C CYS A 264 -21.95 3.90 13.97
N LYS A 265 -23.00 4.55 14.46
CA LYS A 265 -23.23 5.98 14.25
C LYS A 265 -22.32 6.85 15.13
N PRO A 266 -22.02 8.09 14.73
CA PRO A 266 -21.22 9.03 15.52
C PRO A 266 -21.71 9.17 16.96
N SER A 267 -23.03 9.24 17.19
CA SER A 267 -23.58 9.33 18.57
C SER A 267 -23.15 8.18 19.50
N ASN A 268 -22.79 7.02 18.95
CA ASN A 268 -22.45 5.81 19.71
C ASN A 268 -20.95 5.51 19.75
N TRP A 269 -20.10 6.25 19.04
CA TRP A 269 -18.68 5.92 18.87
C TRP A 269 -17.98 5.66 20.21
N ARG A 270 -18.26 6.48 21.23
CA ARG A 270 -17.59 6.40 22.54
C ARG A 270 -17.90 5.10 23.28
N SER A 271 -19.14 4.62 23.16
CA SER A 271 -19.56 3.35 23.77
C SER A 271 -18.91 2.14 23.08
N VAL A 272 -18.78 2.20 21.75
CA VAL A 272 -18.19 1.13 20.94
C VAL A 272 -16.67 1.07 21.14
N VAL A 273 -15.98 2.22 21.10
CA VAL A 273 -14.55 2.29 21.40
C VAL A 273 -14.28 1.79 22.81
N ARG A 274 -15.08 2.19 23.81
CA ARG A 274 -14.92 1.70 25.18
C ARG A 274 -15.03 0.19 25.26
N ARG A 275 -16.09 -0.40 24.68
CA ARG A 275 -16.26 -1.86 24.63
C ARG A 275 -15.03 -2.54 24.02
N LEU A 276 -14.57 -2.05 22.87
CA LEU A 276 -13.41 -2.63 22.19
C LEU A 276 -12.12 -2.53 23.02
N LEU A 277 -11.91 -1.40 23.70
CA LEU A 277 -10.77 -1.23 24.59
C LEU A 277 -10.87 -2.16 25.81
N ASP A 278 -12.03 -2.27 26.44
CA ASP A 278 -12.24 -3.14 27.61
C ASP A 278 -12.08 -4.63 27.24
N ASP A 279 -12.61 -5.03 26.08
CA ASP A 279 -12.57 -6.42 25.60
C ASP A 279 -11.16 -6.87 25.16
N HIS A 280 -10.32 -5.94 24.67
CA HIS A 280 -9.03 -6.27 24.04
C HIS A 280 -7.79 -5.72 24.76
N THR A 281 -7.95 -4.95 25.84
CA THR A 281 -6.79 -4.54 26.67
C THR A 281 -6.28 -5.74 27.46
N ILE A 282 -5.00 -6.07 27.29
CA ILE A 282 -4.36 -7.18 28.00
C ILE A 282 -3.53 -6.61 29.14
N TYR A 283 -3.79 -7.05 30.38
CA TYR A 283 -3.01 -6.65 31.54
C TYR A 283 -1.96 -7.71 31.85
N GLY A 284 -0.69 -7.33 31.82
CA GLY A 284 0.43 -8.21 32.17
C GLY A 284 1.43 -7.55 33.12
N ASP A 285 2.51 -8.25 33.40
CA ASP A 285 3.55 -7.81 34.36
C ASP A 285 4.26 -6.51 33.92
N GLY A 286 4.23 -6.18 32.63
CA GLY A 286 4.79 -4.96 32.05
C GLY A 286 3.81 -3.79 31.92
N GLY A 287 2.58 -3.93 32.41
CA GLY A 287 1.51 -2.93 32.28
C GLY A 287 0.37 -3.36 31.35
N ALA A 288 -0.48 -2.40 30.99
CA ALA A 288 -1.60 -2.62 30.08
C ALA A 288 -1.12 -2.53 28.61
N GLU A 289 -1.29 -3.61 27.87
CA GLU A 289 -1.15 -3.66 26.41
C GLU A 289 -2.47 -3.19 25.79
N ILE A 290 -2.47 -1.94 25.31
CA ILE A 290 -3.65 -1.29 24.74
C ILE A 290 -3.74 -1.65 23.25
N PRO A 291 -4.90 -2.13 22.77
CA PRO A 291 -5.07 -2.50 21.37
C PRO A 291 -4.98 -1.28 20.45
N ASN A 292 -4.61 -1.50 19.19
CA ASN A 292 -4.65 -0.43 18.19
C ASN A 292 -6.09 -0.24 17.71
N ILE A 293 -6.52 1.03 17.64
CA ILE A 293 -7.83 1.44 17.12
C ILE A 293 -7.64 2.20 15.81
N TYR A 294 -8.49 1.92 14.84
CA TYR A 294 -8.60 2.66 13.58
C TYR A 294 -10.06 3.04 13.38
N VAL A 295 -10.33 4.28 12.98
CA VAL A 295 -11.69 4.75 12.70
C VAL A 295 -11.78 5.22 11.26
N ALA A 296 -12.59 4.54 10.45
CA ALA A 296 -12.89 4.92 9.08
C ALA A 296 -14.14 5.83 9.07
N LEU A 297 -13.93 7.07 8.61
CA LEU A 297 -14.94 8.13 8.49
C LEU A 297 -14.92 8.63 7.04
N GLY A 298 -16.03 8.45 6.32
CA GLY A 298 -16.05 8.64 4.87
C GLY A 298 -14.90 7.87 4.21
N SER A 299 -14.06 8.58 3.43
CA SER A 299 -12.87 8.01 2.76
C SER A 299 -11.57 8.12 3.58
N ARG A 300 -11.62 8.67 4.81
CA ARG A 300 -10.45 8.90 5.67
C ARG A 300 -10.32 7.81 6.72
N ILE A 301 -9.08 7.49 7.10
CA ILE A 301 -8.78 6.62 8.24
C ILE A 301 -8.06 7.42 9.32
N ILE A 302 -8.65 7.46 10.52
CA ILE A 302 -8.03 7.98 11.73
C ILE A 302 -7.24 6.82 12.38
N ASP A 303 -5.91 6.90 12.36
CA ASP A 303 -5.01 5.91 12.95
C ASP A 303 -4.67 6.29 14.40
N LEU A 304 -5.17 5.50 15.35
CA LEU A 304 -4.94 5.66 16.79
C LEU A 304 -4.07 4.52 17.34
N GLY A 305 -3.36 3.80 16.46
CA GLY A 305 -2.43 2.77 16.87
C GLY A 305 -1.24 3.34 17.64
N GLY A 306 -0.73 2.58 18.62
CA GLY A 306 0.43 2.97 19.42
C GLY A 306 0.18 4.02 20.51
N MET A 307 -1.08 4.36 20.80
CA MET A 307 -1.42 5.20 21.94
C MET A 307 -1.18 4.47 23.27
N GLN A 308 -0.83 5.22 24.31
CA GLN A 308 -0.37 4.69 25.60
C GLN A 308 -1.45 4.64 26.67
N SER A 309 -2.60 5.27 26.43
CA SER A 309 -3.73 5.25 27.35
C SER A 309 -5.06 5.30 26.60
N HIS A 310 -6.10 4.79 27.24
CA HIS A 310 -7.46 4.96 26.74
C HIS A 310 -7.84 6.45 26.63
N THR A 311 -7.35 7.31 27.53
CA THR A 311 -7.63 8.75 27.52
C THR A 311 -7.07 9.45 26.28
N GLN A 312 -5.87 9.08 25.83
CA GLN A 312 -5.29 9.58 24.59
C GLN A 312 -6.15 9.19 23.37
N ILE A 313 -6.60 7.93 23.31
CA ILE A 313 -7.50 7.45 22.24
C ILE A 313 -8.82 8.25 22.25
N TYR A 314 -9.45 8.41 23.41
CA TYR A 314 -10.71 9.17 23.52
C TYR A 314 -10.54 10.64 23.11
N SER A 315 -9.46 11.30 23.54
CA SER A 315 -9.19 12.71 23.22
C SER A 315 -9.03 12.95 21.71
N LEU A 316 -8.31 12.05 21.04
CA LEU A 316 -8.12 12.11 19.60
C LEU A 316 -9.41 11.79 18.83
N CYS A 317 -10.15 10.74 19.23
CA CYS A 317 -11.47 10.46 18.64
C CYS A 317 -12.42 11.64 18.78
N GLU A 318 -12.50 12.24 19.96
CA GLU A 318 -13.40 13.37 20.23
C GLU A 318 -13.05 14.56 19.35
N THR A 319 -11.76 14.85 19.17
CA THR A 319 -11.30 15.92 18.26
C THR A 319 -11.61 15.61 16.79
N GLU A 320 -11.39 14.39 16.32
CA GLU A 320 -11.59 14.01 14.91
C GLU A 320 -13.06 13.84 14.52
N LEU A 321 -13.90 13.41 15.46
CA LEU A 321 -15.32 13.17 15.24
C LEU A 321 -16.19 14.39 15.56
N THR A 322 -15.58 15.50 15.97
CA THR A 322 -16.29 16.76 16.19
C THR A 322 -16.86 17.28 14.86
N GLY A 323 -18.18 17.49 14.82
CA GLY A 323 -18.87 18.05 13.66
C GLY A 323 -19.19 17.04 12.54
N VAL A 324 -18.95 15.74 12.76
CA VAL A 324 -19.39 14.68 11.85
C VAL A 324 -20.93 14.62 11.80
N GLN A 325 -21.49 14.40 10.62
CA GLN A 325 -22.95 14.33 10.45
C GLN A 325 -23.52 13.06 11.08
N GLU A 326 -24.66 13.17 11.76
CA GLU A 326 -25.23 12.07 12.55
C GLU A 326 -25.64 10.84 11.72
N ASP A 327 -25.92 11.03 10.43
CA ASP A 327 -26.32 9.98 9.50
C ASP A 327 -25.13 9.22 8.90
N GLU A 328 -23.89 9.70 9.07
CA GLU A 328 -22.71 8.97 8.64
C GLU A 328 -22.54 7.65 9.41
N ASP A 329 -21.95 6.66 8.74
CA ASP A 329 -21.56 5.39 9.37
C ASP A 329 -20.05 5.39 9.63
N LEU A 330 -19.67 4.99 10.84
CA LEU A 330 -18.27 4.80 11.22
C LEU A 330 -17.94 3.32 11.19
N ILE A 331 -16.76 2.98 10.67
CA ILE A 331 -16.20 1.64 10.80
C ILE A 331 -15.03 1.73 11.77
N ILE A 332 -15.10 1.00 12.88
CA ILE A 332 -14.04 0.93 13.89
C ILE A 332 -13.37 -0.43 13.79
N VAL A 333 -12.06 -0.44 13.58
CA VAL A 333 -11.23 -1.65 13.57
C VAL A 333 -10.36 -1.65 14.81
N CYS A 334 -10.46 -2.70 15.61
CA CYS A 334 -9.64 -2.92 16.81
C CYS A 334 -8.74 -4.13 16.58
N THR A 335 -7.47 -4.01 16.91
CA THR A 335 -6.46 -5.05 16.67
C THR A 335 -5.50 -5.17 17.83
N LYS A 336 -4.92 -6.36 18.05
CA LYS A 336 -3.89 -6.54 19.08
C LYS A 336 -2.64 -5.71 18.77
N THR A 337 -1.91 -5.30 19.80
CA THR A 337 -0.73 -4.43 19.68
C THR A 337 0.45 -5.13 18.99
N THR A 338 0.57 -6.44 19.18
CA THR A 338 1.66 -7.31 18.72
C THR A 338 1.56 -7.80 17.25
N GLU A 339 0.72 -7.20 16.41
CA GLU A 339 0.51 -7.66 15.02
C GLU A 339 1.70 -7.53 14.08
N ASN A 340 2.79 -6.87 14.51
CA ASN A 340 4.03 -6.77 13.74
C ASN A 340 4.99 -7.96 13.95
N GLU A 341 4.63 -8.95 14.78
CA GLU A 341 5.42 -10.19 14.87
C GLU A 341 5.22 -11.04 13.61
N ARG A 342 6.29 -11.11 12.83
CA ARG A 342 6.45 -11.78 11.52
C ARG A 342 5.82 -13.17 11.44
#